data_AF-A0A0Q0CJ61-F1
#
_entry.id   AF-A0A0Q0CJ61-F1
#
_cell.length_a   1.000
_cell.length_b   1.000
_cell.length_c   1.000
_cell.angle_alpha   90.00
_cell.angle_beta   90.00
_cell.angle_gamma   90.00
#
_symmetry.space_group_name_H-M   'P 1'
#
loop_
_entity.id
_entity.type
_entity.pdbx_description
1 polymer ?
#
loop_
_entity_poly.entity_id
_entity_poly.type
_entity_poly.pdbx_seq_one_letter_code
_entity_poly.pdbx_strand_id
1 'polypeptide(L)'
;APDQAPPLNPTARKRMVDRARDYALAHLDEPLSILDVCNHIGTSRRKLQYCFQETLGINPVAFLRTLRLNAARRELRESNRVELVQTVAARWGFWHLSRFSSDYRTLFGETPSQTLQRTHLC
;
A
#
# COMPACT_ATOMS: atom_id res chain seq x y z
N ALA A 1 22.27 -22.57 -10.52
CA ALA A 1 22.34 -21.57 -11.60
C ALA A 1 21.47 -20.39 -11.21
N PRO A 2 21.93 -19.13 -11.23
CA PRO A 2 21.01 -18.02 -11.04
C PRO A 2 20.23 -17.84 -12.34
N ASP A 3 18.94 -18.08 -12.24
CA ASP A 3 17.89 -17.78 -13.23
C ASP A 3 17.89 -16.28 -13.55
N GLN A 4 18.77 -15.85 -14.45
CA GLN A 4 18.86 -14.47 -14.94
C GLN A 4 17.98 -14.35 -16.18
N ALA A 5 16.69 -14.08 -15.96
CA ALA A 5 15.85 -13.51 -17.02
C ALA A 5 16.54 -12.23 -17.54
N PRO A 6 16.62 -12.02 -18.86
CA PRO A 6 17.29 -10.87 -19.45
C PRO A 6 16.72 -9.55 -18.87
N PRO A 7 17.56 -8.51 -18.69
CA PRO A 7 17.11 -7.25 -18.14
C PRO A 7 15.97 -6.69 -19.00
N LEU A 8 14.83 -6.44 -18.35
CA LEU A 8 13.66 -5.90 -19.04
C LEU A 8 13.98 -4.49 -19.54
N ASN A 9 13.63 -4.20 -20.80
CA ASN A 9 13.65 -2.84 -21.34
C ASN A 9 12.87 -1.90 -20.40
N PRO A 10 13.34 -0.66 -20.13
CA PRO A 10 12.65 0.34 -19.31
C PRO A 10 11.13 0.44 -19.55
N THR A 11 10.69 0.36 -20.81
CA THR A 11 9.26 0.42 -21.17
C THR A 11 8.49 -0.80 -20.64
N ALA A 12 9.09 -1.99 -20.71
CA ALA A 12 8.48 -3.23 -20.20
C ALA A 12 8.44 -3.25 -18.66
N ARG A 13 9.47 -2.72 -17.99
CA ARG A 13 9.47 -2.54 -16.52
C ARG A 13 8.35 -1.61 -16.08
N LYS A 14 8.24 -0.44 -16.74
CA LYS A 14 7.18 0.53 -16.45
C LYS A 14 5.80 -0.09 -16.64
N ARG A 15 5.55 -0.81 -17.75
CA ARG A 15 4.27 -1.51 -17.98
C ARG A 15 3.93 -2.51 -16.88
N MET A 16 4.93 -3.22 -16.34
CA MET A 16 4.71 -4.16 -15.25
C MET A 16 4.35 -3.47 -13.94
N VAL A 17 5.01 -2.34 -13.65
CA VAL A 17 4.69 -1.50 -12.48
C VAL A 17 3.30 -0.89 -12.62
N ASP A 18 2.96 -0.37 -13.81
CA ASP A 18 1.65 0.21 -14.10
C ASP A 18 0.54 -0.84 -13.90
N ARG A 19 0.69 -2.05 -14.47
CA ARG A 19 -0.28 -3.15 -14.27
C ARG A 19 -0.43 -3.56 -12.80
N ALA A 20 0.68 -3.65 -12.07
CA ALA A 20 0.64 -3.98 -10.64
C ALA A 20 -0.07 -2.90 -9.83
N ARG A 21 0.15 -1.62 -10.15
CA ARG A 21 -0.51 -0.48 -9.54
C ARG A 21 -2.01 -0.47 -9.85
N ASP A 22 -2.39 -0.68 -11.10
CA ASP A 22 -3.80 -0.67 -11.51
C ASP A 22 -4.59 -1.76 -10.77
N TYR A 23 -4.03 -2.97 -10.71
CA TYR A 23 -4.62 -4.06 -9.95
C TYR A 23 -4.73 -3.76 -8.46
N ALA A 24 -3.67 -3.19 -7.86
CA ALA A 24 -3.66 -2.83 -6.45
C ALA A 24 -4.66 -1.73 -6.08
N LEU A 25 -4.86 -0.74 -6.96
CA LEU A 25 -5.84 0.32 -6.75
C LEU A 25 -7.27 -0.18 -6.90
N ALA A 26 -7.51 -1.12 -7.82
CA ALA A 26 -8.84 -1.70 -8.05
C ALA A 26 -9.30 -2.63 -6.91
N HIS A 27 -8.37 -3.18 -6.11
CA HIS A 27 -8.67 -4.15 -5.03
C HIS A 27 -8.12 -3.68 -3.67
N LEU A 28 -8.01 -2.37 -3.47
CA LEU A 28 -7.36 -1.84 -2.26
C LEU A 28 -8.17 -2.11 -0.98
N ASP A 29 -9.48 -2.28 -1.13
CA ASP A 29 -10.46 -2.45 -0.05
C ASP A 29 -10.51 -3.91 0.45
N GLU A 30 -9.77 -4.80 -0.20
CA GLU A 30 -9.67 -6.21 0.13
C GLU A 30 -8.30 -6.52 0.79
N PRO A 31 -8.16 -7.65 1.51
CA PRO A 31 -6.89 -8.13 2.04
C PRO A 31 -5.94 -8.61 0.93
N LEU A 32 -5.56 -7.72 0.02
CA LEU A 32 -4.66 -7.95 -1.11
C LEU A 32 -3.22 -8.19 -0.64
N SER A 33 -2.67 -9.37 -0.90
CA SER A 33 -1.25 -9.65 -0.67
C SER A 33 -0.41 -9.30 -1.88
N ILE A 34 0.90 -9.15 -1.68
CA ILE A 34 1.84 -8.99 -2.80
C ILE A 34 1.87 -10.22 -3.71
N LEU A 35 1.54 -11.41 -3.17
CA LEU A 35 1.47 -12.64 -3.95
C LEU A 35 0.27 -12.62 -4.89
N ASP A 36 -0.86 -12.08 -4.47
CA ASP A 36 -2.06 -11.96 -5.31
C ASP A 36 -1.78 -11.03 -6.51
N VAL A 37 -1.08 -9.92 -6.26
CA VAL A 37 -0.61 -9.02 -7.33
C VAL A 37 0.31 -9.76 -8.30
N CYS A 38 1.27 -10.53 -7.78
CA CYS A 38 2.20 -11.31 -8.60
C CYS A 38 1.49 -12.35 -9.47
N ASN A 39 0.54 -13.08 -8.88
CA ASN A 39 -0.26 -14.11 -9.56
C ASN A 39 -1.12 -13.48 -10.66
N HIS A 40 -1.77 -12.36 -10.37
CA HIS A 40 -2.63 -11.67 -11.33
C HIS A 40 -1.87 -11.17 -12.56
N ILE A 41 -0.68 -10.57 -12.37
CA ILE A 41 0.09 -10.01 -13.48
C ILE A 41 1.08 -11.02 -14.11
N GLY A 42 1.13 -12.26 -13.61
CA GLY A 42 1.98 -13.32 -14.13
C GLY A 42 3.47 -13.08 -13.94
N THR A 43 3.90 -12.65 -12.74
CA THR A 43 5.31 -12.40 -12.43
C THR A 43 5.74 -13.02 -11.11
N SER A 44 7.04 -13.27 -10.94
CA SER A 44 7.60 -13.62 -9.64
C SER A 44 7.75 -12.38 -8.75
N ARG A 45 7.72 -12.58 -7.43
CA ARG A 45 7.95 -11.53 -6.44
C ARG A 45 9.30 -10.83 -6.63
N ARG A 46 10.35 -11.59 -6.95
CA ARG A 46 11.70 -11.05 -7.20
C ARG A 46 11.70 -10.10 -8.41
N LYS A 47 11.07 -10.52 -9.50
CA LYS A 47 10.96 -9.71 -10.73
C LYS A 47 10.13 -8.45 -10.51
N LEU A 48 9.02 -8.57 -9.76
CA LEU A 48 8.20 -7.41 -9.41
C LEU A 48 8.97 -6.41 -8.54
N GLN A 49 9.67 -6.90 -7.51
CA GLN A 49 10.51 -6.06 -6.65
C GLN A 49 11.58 -5.32 -7.45
N TYR A 50 12.27 -6.01 -8.35
CA TYR A 50 13.26 -5.38 -9.23
C TYR A 50 12.64 -4.27 -10.10
N CYS A 51 11.50 -4.54 -10.74
CA CYS A 51 10.83 -3.53 -11.57
C CYS A 51 10.41 -2.30 -10.77
N PHE A 52 9.88 -2.51 -9.56
CA PHE A 52 9.49 -1.43 -8.65
C PHE A 52 10.69 -0.60 -8.19
N GLN A 53 11.78 -1.25 -7.78
CA GLN A 53 12.98 -0.55 -7.35
C GLN A 53 13.58 0.31 -8.46
N GLU A 54 13.65 -0.22 -9.67
CA GLU A 54 14.24 0.47 -10.82
C GLU A 54 13.36 1.59 -11.39
N THR A 55 12.03 1.45 -11.28
CA THR A 55 11.08 2.40 -11.87
C THR A 55 10.64 3.48 -10.89
N LEU A 56 10.43 3.13 -9.62
CA LEU A 56 9.88 4.00 -8.58
C LEU A 56 10.81 4.22 -7.39
N GLY A 57 11.95 3.53 -7.31
CA GLY A 57 12.89 3.62 -6.19
C GLY A 57 12.40 2.98 -4.89
N ILE A 58 11.23 2.35 -4.88
CA ILE A 58 10.59 1.78 -3.69
C ILE A 58 10.25 0.30 -3.90
N ASN A 59 10.15 -0.46 -2.81
CA ASN A 59 9.70 -1.85 -2.90
C ASN A 59 8.15 -1.94 -3.01
N PRO A 60 7.61 -2.99 -3.65
CA PRO A 60 6.18 -3.07 -3.92
C PRO A 60 5.32 -3.28 -2.65
N VAL A 61 5.88 -3.87 -1.59
CA VAL A 61 5.18 -4.01 -0.30
C VAL A 61 5.03 -2.66 0.40
N ALA A 62 6.06 -1.81 0.33
CA ALA A 62 6.03 -0.44 0.82
C ALA A 62 5.04 0.39 0.02
N PHE A 63 4.99 0.23 -1.30
CA PHE A 63 3.98 0.86 -2.15
C PHE A 63 2.55 0.49 -1.72
N LEU A 64 2.23 -0.81 -1.58
CA LEU A 64 0.91 -1.26 -1.10
C LEU A 64 0.59 -0.71 0.28
N ARG A 65 1.58 -0.67 1.19
CA ARG A 65 1.40 -0.09 2.52
C ARG A 65 1.06 1.39 2.45
N THR A 66 1.76 2.15 1.61
CA THR A 66 1.49 3.57 1.40
C THR A 66 0.08 3.80 0.84
N LEU A 67 -0.37 2.97 -0.11
CA LEU A 67 -1.75 3.05 -0.61
C LEU A 67 -2.77 2.83 0.52
N ARG A 68 -2.57 1.79 1.34
CA ARG A 68 -3.45 1.47 2.48
C ARG A 68 -3.46 2.55 3.54
N LEU A 69 -2.30 3.13 3.88
CA LEU A 69 -2.20 4.25 4.81
C LEU A 69 -2.96 5.48 4.29
N ASN A 70 -2.88 5.77 3.00
CA ASN A 70 -3.63 6.88 2.39
C ASN A 70 -5.13 6.61 2.41
N ALA A 71 -5.56 5.38 2.17
CA ALA A 71 -6.97 5.02 2.23
C ALA A 71 -7.53 5.10 3.65
N ALA A 72 -6.82 4.56 4.63
CA ALA A 72 -7.14 4.71 6.05
C ALA A 72 -7.25 6.19 6.46
N ARG A 73 -6.33 7.05 5.99
CA ARG A 73 -6.39 8.48 6.28
C ARG A 73 -7.63 9.15 5.68
N ARG A 74 -8.04 8.79 4.45
CA ARG A 74 -9.28 9.32 3.85
C ARG A 74 -10.49 8.94 4.69
N GLU A 75 -10.59 7.68 5.07
CA GLU A 75 -11.68 7.19 5.91
C GLU A 75 -11.74 7.88 7.28
N LEU A 76 -10.60 8.06 7.95
CA LEU A 76 -10.52 8.81 9.23
C LEU A 76 -10.93 10.28 9.09
N ARG A 77 -10.75 10.88 7.90
CA ARG A 77 -11.13 12.27 7.60
C ARG A 77 -12.59 12.42 7.19
N GLU A 78 -13.18 11.39 6.62
CA GLU A 78 -14.56 11.37 6.15
C GLU A 78 -15.53 10.81 7.21
N SER A 79 -15.00 10.10 8.22
CA SER A 79 -15.82 9.53 9.28
C SER A 79 -16.45 10.62 10.14
N ASN A 80 -17.75 10.83 9.94
CA ASN A 80 -18.62 11.63 10.82
C ASN A 80 -19.00 10.88 12.12
N ARG A 81 -18.60 9.60 12.26
CA ARG A 81 -18.88 8.78 13.44
C ARG A 81 -17.61 8.62 14.26
N VAL A 82 -17.77 8.36 15.56
CA VAL A 82 -16.69 7.94 16.46
C VAL A 82 -16.30 6.50 16.09
N GLU A 83 -15.67 6.34 14.92
CA GLU A 83 -15.12 5.06 14.50
C GLU A 83 -13.79 4.85 15.22
N LEU A 84 -13.60 3.69 15.83
CA LEU A 84 -12.34 3.39 16.50
C LEU A 84 -11.24 3.30 15.45
N VAL A 85 -10.11 3.96 15.69
CA VAL A 85 -8.88 3.85 14.88
C VAL A 85 -8.54 2.38 14.58
N GLN A 86 -8.80 1.49 15.54
CA GLN A 86 -8.59 0.05 15.40
C GLN A 86 -9.47 -0.58 14.32
N THR A 87 -10.72 -0.15 14.18
CA THR A 87 -11.65 -0.64 13.15
C THR A 87 -11.17 -0.23 11.77
N VAL A 88 -10.79 1.04 11.60
CA VAL A 88 -10.25 1.54 10.32
C VAL A 88 -8.94 0.82 9.97
N ALA A 89 -8.03 0.68 10.94
CA ALA A 89 -6.78 -0.06 10.74
C ALA A 89 -7.04 -1.49 10.24
N ALA A 90 -7.94 -2.22 10.89
CA ALA A 90 -8.27 -3.60 10.51
C ALA A 90 -8.89 -3.69 9.11
N ARG A 91 -9.80 -2.76 8.75
CA ARG A 91 -10.43 -2.70 7.41
C ARG A 91 -9.39 -2.55 6.30
N TRP A 92 -8.36 -1.74 6.52
CA TRP A 92 -7.26 -1.54 5.56
C TRP A 92 -6.11 -2.56 5.73
N GLY A 93 -6.32 -3.64 6.48
CA GLY A 93 -5.39 -4.77 6.59
C GLY A 93 -4.23 -4.57 7.57
N PHE A 94 -4.36 -3.65 8.53
CA PHE A 94 -3.38 -3.44 9.59
C PHE A 94 -3.79 -4.13 10.90
N TRP A 95 -3.17 -5.27 11.17
CA TRP A 95 -3.43 -6.07 12.37
C TRP A 95 -2.64 -5.64 13.62
N HIS A 96 -1.58 -4.85 13.43
CA HIS A 96 -0.70 -4.38 14.51
C HIS A 96 -0.83 -2.87 14.68
N LEU A 97 -1.65 -2.43 15.64
CA LEU A 97 -1.97 -1.00 15.83
C LEU A 97 -0.78 -0.11 16.10
N SER A 98 0.18 -0.56 16.92
CA SER A 98 1.39 0.22 17.23
C SER A 98 2.21 0.47 15.97
N ARG A 99 2.37 -0.57 15.12
CA ARG A 99 3.10 -0.46 13.85
C ARG A 99 2.35 0.43 12.86
N PHE A 100 1.04 0.25 12.75
CA PHE A 100 0.18 1.12 11.93
C PHE A 100 0.33 2.58 12.34
N SER A 101 0.24 2.88 13.63
CA SER A 101 0.33 4.25 14.16
C SER A 101 1.70 4.88 13.89
N SER A 102 2.78 4.11 14.05
CA SER A 102 4.14 4.55 13.72
C SER A 102 4.31 4.80 12.22
N ASP A 103 3.93 3.84 11.37
CA ASP A 103 4.04 3.97 9.90
C ASP A 103 3.18 5.14 9.39
N TYR A 104 1.99 5.34 9.96
CA TYR A 104 1.09 6.45 9.66
C TYR A 104 1.72 7.79 10.06
N ARG A 105 2.29 7.90 11.27
CA ARG A 105 2.98 9.11 11.72
C ARG A 105 4.21 9.43 10.87
N THR A 106 4.99 8.42 10.49
CA THR A 106 6.13 8.60 9.59
C THR A 106 5.69 9.15 8.24
N LEU A 107 4.55 8.72 7.71
CA LEU A 107 4.07 9.15 6.40
C LEU A 107 3.35 10.52 6.42
N PHE A 108 2.59 10.82 7.48
CA PHE A 108 1.69 11.98 7.52
C PHE A 108 2.04 13.05 8.56
N GLY A 109 3.01 12.80 9.43
CA GLY A 109 3.45 13.73 10.48
C GLY A 109 2.54 13.79 11.71
N GLU A 110 1.41 13.08 11.70
CA GLU A 110 0.41 13.01 12.78
C GLU A 110 -0.01 11.56 13.04
N THR A 111 -0.62 11.26 14.19
CA THR A 111 -1.16 9.92 14.47
C THR A 111 -2.58 9.76 13.90
N PRO A 112 -3.06 8.52 13.69
CA PRO A 112 -4.44 8.28 13.28
C PRO A 112 -5.47 8.93 14.22
N SER A 113 -5.22 8.88 15.53
CA SER A 113 -6.09 9.51 16.54
C SER A 113 -6.12 11.04 16.42
N GLN A 114 -4.98 11.67 16.09
CA GLN A 114 -4.93 13.12 15.84
C GLN A 114 -5.75 13.48 14.59
N THR A 115 -5.63 12.71 13.51
CA THR A 115 -6.47 12.91 12.31
C THR A 115 -7.96 12.84 12.68
N LEU A 116 -8.38 11.79 13.39
CA LEU A 116 -9.77 11.60 13.79
C LEU A 116 -10.29 12.72 14.71
N GLN A 117 -9.48 13.15 15.69
CA GLN A 117 -9.85 14.24 16.59
C GLN A 117 -10.09 15.55 15.84
N ARG A 118 -9.29 15.85 14.81
CA ARG A 118 -9.48 17.06 13.98
C ARG A 118 -10.78 17.02 13.20
N THR A 119 -11.18 15.85 12.70
CA THR A 119 -12.45 15.67 11.99
C THR A 119 -13.66 15.92 12.90
N HIS A 120 -13.58 15.54 14.18
CA HIS A 120 -14.69 15.71 15.13
C HIS A 120 -14.82 17.11 15.74
N LEU A 121 -13.83 17.99 15.53
CA LEU A 121 -13.82 19.35 16.08
C LEU A 121 -14.28 20.42 15.05
N CYS A 122 -14.63 20.01 13.83
CA CYS A 122 -15.16 20.87 12.78
C CYS A 122 -16.59 20.43 12.43
#